data_AF-A0A8X6VS25-F1
#
_entry.id   AF-A0A8X6VS25-F1
#
_cell.length_a   1.000
_cell.length_b   1.000
_cell.length_c   1.000
_cell.angle_alpha   90.00
_cell.angle_beta   90.00
_cell.angle_gamma   90.00
#
_symmetry.space_group_name_H-M   'P 1'
#
loop_
_entity.id
_entity.type
_entity.pdbx_description
1 polymer ?
#
loop_
_entity_poly.entity_id
_entity_poly.type
_entity_poly.pdbx_seq_one_letter_code
_entity_poly.pdbx_strand_id
1 'polypeptide(L)'
;MSSFKKYKCLTISGKKKVIESVEEGERKVDVAKAFEIPLSSLSTILKNKEKIFCASSSRGRKRVSKGNFPCLEQGQNIPMGGSSLKEKTKAFAKELGIEFSASEMAYKF
;
A
#
# COMPACT_ATOMS: atom_id res chain seq x y z
N MET A 1 15.16 -17.34 25.63
CA MET A 1 13.82 -17.18 25.01
C MET A 1 13.66 -15.72 24.58
N SER A 2 13.89 -15.37 23.31
CA SER A 2 13.66 -14.01 22.82
C SER A 2 12.16 -13.76 22.71
N SER A 3 11.61 -12.89 23.56
CA SER A 3 10.21 -12.49 23.47
C SER A 3 9.99 -11.71 22.16
N PHE A 4 9.27 -12.32 21.20
CA PHE A 4 8.90 -11.64 19.96
C PHE A 4 7.93 -10.51 20.29
N LYS A 5 8.47 -9.29 20.42
CA LYS A 5 7.66 -8.08 20.64
C LYS A 5 6.77 -7.89 19.41
N LYS A 6 5.44 -7.99 19.58
CA LYS A 6 4.48 -7.71 18.52
C LYS A 6 4.55 -6.20 18.19
N TYR A 7 5.19 -5.86 17.07
CA TYR A 7 5.26 -4.47 16.61
C TYR A 7 3.98 -4.06 15.89
N LYS A 8 3.42 -2.91 16.29
CA LYS A 8 2.28 -2.29 15.61
C LYS A 8 2.69 -1.89 14.19
N CYS A 9 2.03 -2.49 13.21
CA CYS A 9 2.24 -2.12 11.81
C CYS A 9 1.35 -0.93 11.43
N LEU A 10 1.96 0.24 11.25
CA LEU A 10 1.28 1.45 10.77
C LEU A 10 0.91 1.34 9.28
N THR A 11 -0.24 1.92 8.92
CA THR A 11 -0.65 2.10 7.52
C THR A 11 0.25 3.12 6.83
N ILE A 12 0.25 3.13 5.50
CA ILE A 12 0.97 4.15 4.71
C ILE A 12 0.48 5.55 5.09
N SER A 13 -0.85 5.74 5.26
CA SER A 13 -1.42 6.99 5.74
C SER A 13 -0.94 7.36 7.15
N GLY A 14 -0.88 6.39 8.08
CA GLY A 14 -0.37 6.62 9.42
C GLY A 14 1.11 7.00 9.44
N LYS A 15 1.92 6.39 8.55
CA LYS A 15 3.33 6.76 8.38
C LYS A 15 3.50 8.18 7.81
N LYS A 16 2.61 8.63 6.91
CA LYS A 16 2.62 10.03 6.42
C LYS A 16 2.39 11.01 7.56
N LYS A 17 1.38 10.76 8.41
CA LYS A 17 1.12 11.58 9.61
C LYS A 17 2.32 11.64 10.56
N VAL A 18 3.02 10.52 10.78
CA VAL A 18 4.25 10.51 11.60
C VAL A 18 5.33 11.42 11.02
N ILE A 19 5.45 11.47 9.68
CA ILE A 19 6.44 12.34 9.02
C ILE A 19 6.01 13.80 9.17
N GLU A 20 4.74 14.11 8.90
CA GLU A 20 4.16 15.46 9.05
C GLU A 20 4.38 16.01 10.47
N SER A 21 4.05 15.25 11.53
CA SER A 21 4.26 15.69 12.92
C SER A 21 5.74 15.94 13.26
N VAL A 22 6.66 15.16 12.68
CA VAL A 22 8.11 15.39 12.87
C VAL A 22 8.59 16.63 12.11
N GLU A 23 8.02 16.89 10.93
CA GLU A 23 8.35 18.07 10.10
C GLU A 23 7.76 19.36 10.68
N GLU A 24 6.61 19.30 11.35
CA GLU A 24 6.02 20.39 12.15
C GLU A 24 6.87 20.77 13.38
N GLY A 25 7.88 19.96 13.71
CA GLY A 25 8.85 20.25 14.77
C GLY A 25 8.57 19.54 16.10
N GLU A 26 7.65 18.58 16.14
CA GLU A 26 7.41 17.80 17.37
C GLU A 26 8.64 16.96 17.75
N ARG A 27 8.87 16.80 19.05
CA ARG A 27 9.98 15.99 19.55
C ARG A 27 9.77 14.53 19.13
N LYS A 28 10.79 13.95 18.49
CA LYS A 28 10.78 12.54 18.02
C LYS A 28 10.36 11.53 19.10
N VAL A 29 10.68 11.79 20.36
CA VAL A 29 10.31 10.93 21.49
C VAL A 29 8.81 10.97 21.76
N ASP A 30 8.20 12.14 21.66
CA ASP A 30 6.76 12.32 21.91
C ASP A 30 5.94 11.75 20.75
N VAL A 31 6.37 12.00 19.50
CA VAL A 31 5.79 11.37 18.31
C VAL A 31 5.87 9.85 18.42
N ALA A 32 7.03 9.29 18.79
CA ALA A 32 7.17 7.85 18.94
C ALA A 32 6.18 7.27 19.97
N LYS A 33 5.97 7.96 21.10
CA LYS A 33 4.99 7.58 22.12
C LYS A 33 3.55 7.68 21.62
N ALA A 34 3.18 8.80 20.99
CA ALA A 34 1.83 9.05 20.48
C ALA A 34 1.40 7.98 19.45
N PHE A 35 2.33 7.54 18.60
CA PHE A 35 2.07 6.52 17.60
C PHE A 35 2.37 5.09 18.07
N GLU A 36 2.75 4.89 19.35
CA GLU A 36 3.12 3.61 19.95
C GLU A 36 4.21 2.85 19.17
N ILE A 37 5.17 3.59 18.61
CA ILE A 37 6.28 3.04 17.83
C ILE A 37 7.62 3.21 18.56
N PRO A 38 8.56 2.26 18.40
CA PRO A 38 9.92 2.45 18.86
C PRO A 38 10.62 3.58 18.08
N LEU A 39 11.58 4.24 18.71
CA LEU A 39 12.45 5.26 18.09
C LEU A 39 13.22 4.71 16.86
N SER A 40 13.58 3.43 16.88
CA SER A 40 14.22 2.76 15.74
C SER A 40 13.29 2.65 14.53
N SER A 41 12.00 2.36 14.76
CA SER A 41 10.98 2.34 13.72
C SER A 41 10.72 3.75 13.18
N LEU A 42 10.63 4.76 14.04
CA LEU A 42 10.47 6.16 13.64
C LEU A 42 11.63 6.59 12.72
N SER A 43 12.87 6.27 13.11
CA SER A 43 14.05 6.56 12.29
C SER A 43 13.98 5.87 10.91
N THR A 44 13.48 4.64 10.85
CA THR A 44 13.33 3.88 9.59
C THR A 44 12.22 4.47 8.71
N ILE A 45 11.14 4.98 9.31
CA ILE A 45 10.06 5.67 8.60
C ILE A 45 10.59 6.95 7.97
N LEU A 46 11.32 7.78 8.72
CA LEU A 46 11.92 9.02 8.21
C LEU A 46 12.92 8.78 7.08
N LYS A 47 13.76 7.74 7.20
CA LYS A 47 14.70 7.34 6.12
C LYS A 47 13.99 6.97 4.82
N ASN A 48 12.78 6.42 4.90
CA ASN A 48 11.99 6.00 3.74
C ASN A 48 10.89 7.01 3.36
N LYS A 49 11.00 8.28 3.77
CA LYS A 49 9.95 9.29 3.60
C LYS A 49 9.46 9.43 2.15
N GLU A 50 10.37 9.48 1.18
CA GLU A 50 10.06 9.66 -0.24
C GLU A 50 9.21 8.51 -0.77
N LYS A 51 9.59 7.27 -0.43
CA LYS A 51 8.86 6.05 -0.82
C LYS A 51 7.45 6.03 -0.22
N ILE A 52 7.28 6.57 0.99
CA ILE A 52 6.00 6.63 1.69
C ILE A 52 5.11 7.70 1.06
N PHE A 53 5.66 8.85 0.67
CA PHE A 53 4.92 9.93 0.00
C PHE A 53 4.44 9.54 -1.40
N CYS A 54 5.32 8.96 -2.23
CA CYS A 54 4.97 8.47 -3.57
C CYS A 54 4.00 7.29 -3.57
N ALA A 55 3.82 6.60 -2.43
CA ALA A 55 2.89 5.49 -2.36
C ALA A 55 1.42 5.96 -2.33
N SER A 56 0.60 5.37 -3.19
CA SER A 56 -0.85 5.51 -3.15
C SER A 56 -1.42 4.99 -1.83
N SER A 57 -2.04 5.88 -1.07
CA SER A 57 -2.65 5.60 0.23
C SER A 57 -4.07 5.09 0.05
N SER A 58 -4.24 3.81 -0.29
CA SER A 58 -5.53 3.16 -0.18
C SER A 58 -5.85 2.82 1.28
N ARG A 59 -7.14 2.80 1.64
CA ARG A 59 -7.61 2.54 3.01
C ARG A 59 -7.07 1.18 3.49
N GLY A 60 -6.29 1.19 4.57
CA GLY A 60 -5.75 -0.02 5.20
C GLY A 60 -4.42 -0.55 4.64
N ARG A 61 -3.87 0.00 3.56
CA ARG A 61 -2.58 -0.47 3.00
C ARG A 61 -1.42 -0.17 3.96
N LYS A 62 -0.68 -1.20 4.38
CA LYS A 62 0.49 -1.10 5.30
C LYS A 62 1.85 -1.26 4.61
N ARG A 63 1.87 -1.92 3.45
CA ARG A 63 3.07 -2.23 2.66
C ARG A 63 2.94 -1.66 1.25
N VAL A 64 4.06 -1.17 0.72
CA VAL A 64 4.18 -0.82 -0.69
C VAL A 64 4.61 -2.09 -1.41
N SER A 65 3.66 -2.86 -1.91
CA SER A 65 3.92 -3.98 -2.80
C SER A 65 3.64 -3.51 -4.22
N LYS A 66 4.61 -3.66 -5.12
CA LYS A 66 4.32 -3.57 -6.56
C LYS A 66 3.65 -4.88 -6.97
N GLY A 67 2.63 -4.79 -7.82
CA GLY A 67 2.15 -5.97 -8.54
C GLY A 67 3.23 -6.47 -9.49
N ASN A 68 3.12 -7.73 -9.93
CA ASN A 68 4.06 -8.32 -10.89
C ASN A 68 4.07 -7.60 -12.25
N PHE A 69 3.04 -6.79 -12.53
CA PHE A 69 2.84 -6.09 -13.81
C PHE A 69 2.65 -4.58 -13.59
N PRO A 70 3.71 -3.82 -13.26
CA PRO A 70 3.63 -2.39 -12.95
C PRO A 70 3.13 -1.52 -14.12
N CYS A 71 3.20 -2.02 -15.36
CA CYS A 71 2.69 -1.32 -16.55
C CYS A 71 1.15 -1.27 -16.63
N LEU A 72 0.44 -2.15 -15.91
CA LEU A 72 -1.02 -2.21 -15.93
C LEU A 72 -1.70 -1.18 -15.03
N GLU A 73 -0.94 -0.45 -14.20
CA GLU A 73 -1.45 0.50 -13.21
C GLU A 73 -1.87 1.87 -13.83
N GLN A 74 -1.63 2.11 -15.12
CA GLN A 74 -1.89 3.40 -15.77
C GLN A 74 -3.20 3.47 -16.57
N GLY A 75 -4.22 2.71 -16.16
CA GLY A 75 -5.55 2.77 -16.78
C GLY A 75 -6.30 4.05 -16.43
N GLN A 76 -6.96 4.67 -17.42
CA GLN A 76 -7.93 5.74 -17.19
C GLN A 76 -9.00 5.23 -16.20
N ASN A 77 -9.35 6.04 -15.19
CA ASN A 77 -10.40 5.74 -14.19
C ASN A 77 -11.80 5.77 -14.83
N ILE A 78 -12.06 4.87 -15.78
CA ILE A 78 -13.36 4.68 -16.39
C ILE A 78 -14.12 3.71 -15.47
N PRO A 79 -15.31 4.08 -14.97
CA PRO A 79 -16.17 3.15 -14.24
C PRO A 79 -16.55 1.99 -15.17
N MET A 80 -15.84 0.88 -15.03
CA MET A 80 -16.08 -0.34 -15.81
C MET A 80 -16.81 -1.34 -14.93
N GLY A 81 -17.94 -1.85 -15.41
CA GLY A 81 -18.62 -2.96 -14.74
C GLY A 81 -17.74 -4.20 -14.68
N GLY A 82 -17.82 -4.96 -13.58
CA GLY A 82 -17.01 -6.16 -13.36
C GLY A 82 -17.13 -7.23 -14.46
N SER A 83 -18.31 -7.36 -15.06
CA SER A 83 -18.55 -8.25 -16.20
C SER A 83 -17.72 -7.83 -17.42
N SER A 84 -17.74 -6.55 -17.77
CA SER A 84 -16.96 -5.98 -18.88
C SER A 84 -15.46 -6.06 -18.63
N LEU A 85 -15.02 -5.92 -17.38
CA LEU A 85 -13.62 -6.14 -17.02
C LEU A 85 -13.20 -7.59 -17.28
N LYS A 86 -14.00 -8.55 -16.81
CA LYS A 86 -13.74 -9.99 -16.99
C LYS A 86 -13.67 -10.40 -18.46
N GLU A 87 -14.58 -9.88 -19.27
CA GLU A 87 -14.60 -10.14 -20.71
C GLU A 87 -13.34 -9.60 -21.40
N LYS A 88 -12.98 -8.33 -21.14
CA LYS A 88 -11.76 -7.73 -21.69
C LYS A 88 -10.51 -8.50 -21.25
N THR A 89 -10.40 -8.88 -19.97
CA THR A 89 -9.23 -9.62 -19.49
C THR A 89 -9.11 -10.99 -20.15
N LYS A 90 -10.23 -11.70 -20.40
CA LYS A 90 -10.22 -12.96 -21.15
C LYS A 90 -9.73 -12.76 -22.59
N ALA A 91 -10.17 -11.69 -23.25
CA ALA A 91 -9.72 -11.36 -24.60
C ALA A 91 -8.20 -11.11 -24.64
N PHE A 92 -7.68 -10.29 -23.71
CA PHE A 92 -6.24 -10.03 -23.60
C PHE A 92 -5.43 -11.28 -23.25
N ALA A 93 -5.94 -12.13 -22.36
CA ALA A 93 -5.26 -13.38 -22.02
C ALA A 93 -5.12 -14.31 -23.23
N LYS A 94 -6.18 -14.40 -24.05
CA LYS A 94 -6.16 -15.15 -25.31
C LYS A 94 -5.14 -14.58 -26.30
N GLU A 95 -5.09 -13.25 -26.44
CA GLU A 95 -4.12 -12.56 -27.30
C GLU A 95 -2.67 -12.78 -26.85
N LEU A 96 -2.42 -12.77 -25.54
CA LEU A 96 -1.10 -13.00 -24.96
C LEU A 96 -0.71 -14.49 -24.85
N GLY A 97 -1.61 -15.41 -25.22
CA GLY A 97 -1.39 -16.86 -25.10
C GLY A 97 -1.31 -17.36 -23.66
N ILE A 98 -1.86 -16.61 -22.70
CA ILE A 98 -1.85 -16.94 -21.27
C ILE A 98 -3.21 -17.55 -20.91
N GLU A 99 -3.20 -18.72 -20.26
CA GLU A 99 -4.42 -19.31 -19.74
C GLU A 99 -4.87 -18.56 -18.47
N PHE A 100 -5.88 -17.69 -18.60
CA PHE A 100 -6.40 -16.88 -17.49
C PHE A 100 -7.82 -17.32 -17.11
N SER A 101 -7.97 -17.96 -15.95
CA SER A 101 -9.28 -18.31 -15.39
C SER A 101 -9.71 -17.29 -14.34
N ALA A 102 -10.65 -16.40 -14.71
CA ALA A 102 -11.22 -15.37 -13.86
C ALA A 102 -12.28 -15.90 -12.87
N SER A 103 -12.16 -17.15 -12.40
CA SER A 103 -13.21 -17.84 -11.66
C SER A 103 -13.28 -17.50 -10.17
N GLU A 104 -12.41 -16.64 -9.64
CA GLU A 104 -12.31 -16.44 -8.19
C GLU A 104 -11.95 -15.00 -7.81
N MET A 105 -12.64 -14.00 -8.37
CA MET A 105 -12.59 -12.64 -7.82
C MET A 105 -14.01 -12.06 -7.73
N ALA A 106 -14.55 -12.05 -6.51
CA ALA A 106 -15.75 -11.29 -6.19
C ALA A 106 -15.39 -9.80 -6.16
N TYR A 107 -15.50 -9.13 -7.31
CA TYR A 107 -15.45 -7.68 -7.36
C TYR A 107 -16.77 -7.13 -6.80
N LYS A 108 -16.79 -6.77 -5.51
CA LYS A 108 -17.79 -5.84 -4.97
C LYS A 108 -17.37 -4.43 -5.41
N PHE A 109 -18.06 -3.90 -6.40
CA PHE A 109 -18.06 -2.47 -6.72
C PHE A 109 -18.95 -1.73 -5.74
#